data_AF-A0A415R2W4-F1
#
_entry.id   AF-A0A415R2W4-F1
#
_cell.length_a   1.000
_cell.length_b   1.000
_cell.length_c   1.000
_cell.angle_alpha   90.00
_cell.angle_beta   90.00
_cell.angle_gamma   90.00
#
_symmetry.space_group_name_H-M   'P 1'
#
loop_
_entity.id
_entity.type
_entity.pdbx_description
1 polymer ?
#
loop_
_entity_poly.entity_id
_entity_poly.type
_entity_poly.pdbx_seq_one_letter_code
_entity_poly.pdbx_strand_id
1 'polypeptide(L)'
;MRGFLWGMSVLSFLIGCASLDGAVEQGTQGVFLYAGMTAVCMVLSVALGYRAWHYRSGRQRFQAKLPLKELSDDEAELVAESWQKALTDYDRIEKASQTIRDGELRQQLLTMQQIAANLLTYLEKHPQSISAARRFIDTYQDRAASMAEEYHELEKTGLDTDQVNETREHIKETLSSFDEAYEKEFERVLGEKLLDMDAELSVLQKTMEADGIHNASAGDGQPEAKEDGSLVKGIIDGLKPMSCRHDHAPVNRAGRKHPRRRAFRVAEELPAVMPQELRSDVLKEKLIMSALAIFGGAIGAHKFYQGKTKWGILYLLFWWTAIPGIVGICEGVRYLFMPMDHFYTEYYRGNGR
;
A
#
# COMPACT_ATOMS: atom_id res chain seq x y z
N MET A 1 3.15 16.14 1.65
CA MET A 1 3.74 15.73 2.95
C MET A 1 5.23 16.07 3.11
N ARG A 2 6.09 15.95 2.07
CA ARG A 2 7.52 16.37 2.16
C ARG A 2 7.70 17.84 2.55
N GLY A 3 6.95 18.76 1.93
CA GLY A 3 7.00 20.19 2.28
C GLY A 3 6.54 20.50 3.71
N PHE A 4 5.58 19.75 4.23
CA PHE A 4 5.09 19.90 5.60
C PHE A 4 6.14 19.47 6.64
N LEU A 5 6.84 18.35 6.40
CA LEU A 5 7.89 17.85 7.29
C LEU A 5 9.15 18.75 7.27
N TRP A 6 9.51 19.31 6.11
CA TRP A 6 10.57 20.31 6.02
C TRP A 6 10.18 21.63 6.71
N GLY A 7 8.94 22.08 6.51
CA GLY A 7 8.41 23.26 7.20
C GLY A 7 8.42 23.11 8.71
N MET A 8 8.04 21.93 9.23
CA MET A 8 8.09 21.61 10.65
C MET A 8 9.52 21.57 11.22
N SER A 9 10.49 21.09 10.43
CA SER A 9 11.91 21.10 10.83
C SER A 9 12.46 22.53 10.92
N VAL A 10 12.14 23.39 9.95
CA VAL A 10 12.57 24.80 9.96
C VAL A 10 11.90 25.56 11.09
N LEU A 11 10.60 25.35 11.32
CA LEU A 11 9.87 25.98 12.41
C LEU A 11 10.43 25.57 13.79
N SER A 12 10.75 24.29 13.97
CA SER A 12 11.33 23.78 15.23
C SER A 12 12.74 24.36 15.48
N PHE A 13 13.53 24.54 14.42
CA PHE A 13 14.83 25.19 14.51
C PHE A 13 14.72 26.68 14.86
N LEU A 14 13.79 27.41 14.25
CA LEU A 14 13.55 28.83 14.53
C LEU A 14 13.04 29.05 15.96
N ILE A 15 12.14 28.19 16.46
CA ILE A 15 11.68 28.21 17.86
C ILE A 15 12.85 27.91 18.83
N GLY A 16 13.75 26.99 18.45
CA GLY A 16 14.97 26.70 19.20
C GLY A 16 15.92 27.91 19.30
N CYS A 17 16.13 28.63 18.19
CA CYS A 17 16.97 29.84 18.17
C CYS A 17 16.35 30.98 19.00
N ALA A 18 15.05 31.22 18.90
CA ALA A 18 14.37 32.25 19.69
C ALA A 18 14.39 31.97 21.21
N SER A 19 14.47 30.69 21.58
CA SER A 19 14.59 30.28 22.99
C SER A 19 15.99 30.53 23.58
N LEU A 20 17.03 30.63 22.74
CA LEU A 20 18.40 30.97 23.15
C LEU A 20 18.53 32.46 23.49
N ASP A 21 17.87 33.34 22.72
CA ASP A 21 17.87 34.78 23.00
C ASP A 21 17.13 35.11 24.32
N GLY A 22 16.02 34.42 24.60
CA GLY A 22 15.28 34.59 25.87
C GLY A 22 16.03 34.10 27.12
N ALA A 23 17.01 33.20 26.96
CA ALA A 23 17.80 32.66 28.07
C ALA A 23 18.90 33.62 28.56
N VAL A 24 19.28 34.63 27.75
CA VAL A 24 20.29 35.63 28.12
C VAL A 24 19.70 36.76 28.98
N GLU A 25 18.37 36.95 28.96
CA GLU A 25 17.70 38.11 29.57
C GLU A 25 17.01 37.81 30.93
N GLN A 26 16.83 36.54 31.31
CA GLN A 26 16.22 36.16 32.61
C GLN A 26 17.18 35.29 33.45
N GLY A 27 17.33 35.66 34.72
CA GLY A 27 18.28 35.05 35.66
C GLY A 27 18.14 33.52 35.86
N THR A 28 19.08 32.98 36.65
CA THR A 28 19.44 31.55 36.83
C THR A 28 18.32 30.54 37.09
N GLN A 29 17.08 30.97 37.38
CA GLN A 29 15.96 30.08 37.67
C GLN A 29 15.20 29.58 36.43
N GLY A 30 15.30 30.23 35.27
CA GLY A 30 14.66 29.80 34.01
C GLY A 30 15.53 28.91 33.12
N VAL A 31 16.84 28.89 33.35
CA VAL A 31 17.84 28.30 32.44
C VAL A 31 17.60 26.81 32.19
N PHE A 32 17.18 26.05 33.20
CA PHE A 32 16.93 24.61 33.05
C PHE A 32 15.72 24.27 32.18
N LEU A 33 14.67 25.11 32.22
CA LEU A 33 13.46 24.93 31.40
C LEU A 33 13.73 25.24 29.92
N TYR A 34 14.46 26.33 29.63
CA TYR A 34 14.81 26.71 28.26
C TYR A 34 15.90 25.81 27.67
N ALA A 35 16.89 25.36 28.46
CA ALA A 35 17.89 24.39 28.02
C ALA A 35 17.26 23.01 27.71
N GLY A 36 16.27 22.59 28.49
CA GLY A 36 15.51 21.36 28.22
C GLY A 36 14.70 21.46 26.92
N MET A 37 14.03 22.59 26.70
CA MET A 37 13.19 22.80 25.52
C MET A 37 14.00 22.87 24.21
N THR A 38 15.16 23.53 24.22
CA THR A 38 16.07 23.59 23.06
C THR A 38 16.65 22.22 22.72
N ALA A 39 17.04 21.42 23.71
CA ALA A 39 17.51 20.05 23.49
C ALA A 39 16.43 19.15 22.85
N VAL A 40 15.18 19.24 23.31
CA VAL A 40 14.05 18.49 22.72
C VAL A 40 13.77 18.94 21.28
N CYS A 41 13.79 20.26 21.01
CA CYS A 41 13.60 20.78 19.66
C CYS A 41 14.70 20.35 18.69
N MET A 42 15.97 20.29 19.13
CA MET A 42 17.07 19.76 18.31
C MET A 42 16.89 18.27 18.02
N VAL A 43 16.53 17.47 19.02
CA VAL A 43 16.29 16.02 18.84
C VAL A 43 15.11 15.78 17.90
N LEU A 44 14.01 16.53 18.04
CA LEU A 44 12.86 16.44 17.14
C LEU A 44 13.21 16.89 15.71
N SER A 45 14.03 17.93 15.55
CA SER A 45 14.48 18.39 14.22
C SER A 45 15.35 17.34 13.54
N VAL A 46 16.28 16.72 14.26
CA VAL A 46 17.12 15.63 13.75
C VAL A 46 16.28 14.38 13.46
N ALA A 47 15.35 14.01 14.34
CA ALA A 47 14.49 12.84 14.17
C ALA A 47 13.51 13.02 13.01
N LEU A 48 12.89 14.20 12.86
CA LEU A 48 12.00 14.52 11.74
C LEU A 48 12.79 14.63 10.43
N GLY A 49 13.99 15.21 10.45
CA GLY A 49 14.90 15.25 9.30
C GLY A 49 15.33 13.85 8.86
N TYR A 50 15.75 13.00 9.81
CA TYR A 50 16.10 11.59 9.56
C TYR A 50 14.91 10.79 9.04
N ARG A 51 13.73 10.97 9.65
CA ARG A 51 12.50 10.29 9.23
C ARG A 51 12.01 10.80 7.88
N ALA A 52 12.18 12.08 7.53
CA ALA A 52 11.87 12.64 6.21
C ALA A 52 12.86 12.18 5.13
N TRP A 53 14.14 11.96 5.49
CA TRP A 53 15.14 11.32 4.63
C TRP A 53 14.78 9.85 4.37
N HIS A 54 14.31 9.14 5.40
CA HIS A 54 13.83 7.75 5.28
C HIS A 54 12.41 7.62 4.69
N TYR A 55 11.59 8.68 4.65
CA TYR A 55 10.29 8.73 3.97
C TYR A 55 10.42 8.92 2.45
N ARG A 56 11.50 8.38 1.87
CA ARG A 56 11.59 8.15 0.44
C ARG A 56 10.59 7.01 0.16
N SER A 57 9.36 7.37 -0.21
CA SER A 57 8.43 6.45 -0.89
C SER A 57 9.22 5.66 -1.91
N GLY A 58 9.12 4.32 -1.84
CA GLY A 58 10.04 3.37 -2.45
C GLY A 58 10.38 3.70 -3.90
N ARG A 59 11.56 4.27 -4.11
CA ARG A 59 12.22 4.26 -5.42
C ARG A 59 12.99 2.95 -5.50
N GLN A 60 12.32 1.89 -5.93
CA GLN A 60 12.97 0.68 -6.41
C GLN A 60 13.75 1.07 -7.67
N ARG A 61 14.99 1.54 -7.50
CA ARG A 61 15.92 1.71 -8.61
C ARG A 61 16.37 0.31 -9.01
N PHE A 62 15.66 -0.31 -9.94
CA PHE A 62 16.10 -1.52 -10.61
C PHE A 62 17.43 -1.21 -11.33
N GLN A 63 18.55 -1.50 -10.68
CA GLN A 63 19.90 -1.48 -11.27
C GLN A 63 20.56 -2.85 -11.21
N ALA A 64 19.74 -3.91 -11.14
CA ALA A 64 20.21 -5.26 -10.92
C ALA A 64 20.86 -5.86 -12.17
N LYS A 65 22.05 -6.45 -11.98
CA LYS A 65 22.68 -7.35 -12.95
C LYS A 65 21.93 -8.67 -12.91
N LEU A 66 21.37 -9.09 -14.04
CA LEU A 66 20.70 -10.39 -14.18
C LEU A 66 21.70 -11.54 -13.93
N PRO A 67 21.33 -12.58 -13.16
CA PRO A 67 22.12 -13.80 -13.08
C PRO A 67 21.92 -14.63 -14.37
N LEU A 68 22.74 -14.38 -15.38
CA LEU A 68 22.63 -14.99 -16.72
C LEU A 68 23.31 -16.35 -16.87
N LYS A 69 23.88 -16.91 -15.79
CA LYS A 69 24.80 -18.06 -15.84
C LYS A 69 24.16 -19.37 -16.33
N GLU A 70 22.84 -19.46 -16.30
CA GLU A 70 22.06 -20.65 -16.65
C GLU A 70 21.44 -20.60 -18.05
N LEU A 71 21.56 -19.47 -18.77
CA LEU A 71 21.02 -19.30 -20.12
C LEU A 71 22.12 -19.53 -21.18
N SER A 72 21.72 -19.93 -22.39
CA SER A 72 22.63 -19.95 -23.54
C SER A 72 23.06 -18.53 -23.93
N ASP A 73 24.22 -18.37 -24.57
CA ASP A 73 24.78 -17.05 -24.90
C ASP A 73 23.80 -16.18 -25.73
N ASP A 74 23.11 -16.79 -26.71
CA ASP A 74 22.14 -16.10 -27.57
C ASP A 74 20.84 -15.72 -26.81
N GLU A 75 20.36 -16.59 -25.92
CA GLU A 75 19.19 -16.29 -25.08
C GLU A 75 19.50 -15.23 -24.03
N ALA A 76 20.71 -15.25 -23.47
CA ALA A 76 21.18 -14.28 -22.50
C ALA A 76 21.22 -12.87 -23.07
N GLU A 77 21.64 -12.71 -24.33
CA GLU A 77 21.62 -11.41 -25.03
C GLU A 77 20.20 -10.88 -25.20
N LEU A 78 19.29 -11.70 -25.73
CA LEU A 78 17.89 -11.32 -25.94
C LEU A 78 17.15 -10.99 -24.64
N VAL A 79 17.43 -11.73 -23.57
CA VAL A 79 16.88 -11.49 -22.23
C VAL A 79 17.44 -10.20 -21.65
N ALA A 80 18.74 -9.94 -21.81
CA ALA A 80 19.36 -8.71 -21.35
C ALA A 80 18.80 -7.47 -22.08
N GLU A 81 18.57 -7.56 -23.39
CA GLU A 81 17.94 -6.49 -24.17
C GLU A 81 16.51 -6.21 -23.69
N SER A 82 15.69 -7.27 -23.58
CA SER A 82 14.30 -7.17 -23.12
C SER A 82 14.22 -6.58 -21.70
N TRP A 83 15.10 -7.02 -20.81
CA TRP A 83 15.20 -6.48 -19.46
C TRP A 83 15.57 -5.00 -19.44
N GLN A 84 16.60 -4.63 -20.20
CA GLN A 84 17.06 -3.24 -20.26
C GLN A 84 15.95 -2.32 -20.77
N LYS A 85 15.21 -2.75 -21.81
CA LYS A 85 14.03 -2.05 -22.33
C LYS A 85 12.96 -1.89 -21.24
N ALA A 86 12.64 -2.95 -20.51
CA ALA A 86 11.64 -2.91 -19.44
C ALA A 86 12.01 -1.89 -18.34
N LEU A 87 13.29 -1.79 -17.99
CA LEU A 87 13.78 -0.78 -17.04
C LEU A 87 13.69 0.64 -17.60
N THR A 88 14.02 0.82 -18.88
CA THR A 88 13.89 2.12 -19.55
C THR A 88 12.42 2.58 -19.59
N ASP A 89 11.49 1.71 -19.99
CA ASP A 89 10.06 2.06 -20.06
C ASP A 89 9.46 2.28 -18.67
N TYR A 90 9.94 1.55 -17.65
CA TYR A 90 9.59 1.80 -16.25
C TYR A 90 9.96 3.23 -15.83
N ASP A 91 11.21 3.64 -16.05
CA ASP A 91 11.73 4.96 -15.68
C ASP A 91 11.06 6.10 -16.47
N ARG A 92 10.69 5.87 -17.75
CA ARG A 92 9.89 6.82 -18.55
C ARG A 92 8.56 7.15 -17.88
N ILE A 93 7.81 6.12 -17.46
CA ILE A 93 6.53 6.30 -16.74
C ILE A 93 6.76 6.95 -15.37
N GLU A 94 7.79 6.54 -14.63
CA GLU A 94 8.11 7.15 -13.33
C GLU A 94 8.37 8.66 -13.49
N LYS A 95 9.19 9.05 -14.48
CA LYS A 95 9.47 10.46 -14.80
C LYS A 95 8.20 11.22 -15.18
N ALA A 96 7.39 10.69 -16.09
CA ALA A 96 6.14 11.32 -16.50
C ALA A 96 5.21 11.51 -15.29
N SER A 97 5.08 10.52 -14.42
CA SER A 97 4.24 10.62 -13.21
C SER A 97 4.70 11.72 -12.24
N GLN A 98 5.99 12.09 -12.24
CA GLN A 98 6.54 13.15 -11.39
C GLN A 98 6.32 14.55 -11.95
N THR A 99 6.16 14.68 -13.27
CA THR A 99 6.02 15.98 -13.95
C THR A 99 4.56 16.33 -14.28
N ILE A 100 3.68 15.34 -14.39
CA ILE A 100 2.24 15.53 -14.64
C ILE A 100 1.55 16.24 -13.46
N ARG A 101 0.81 17.32 -13.75
CA ARG A 101 0.06 18.08 -12.73
C ARG A 101 -1.22 17.35 -12.32
N ASP A 102 -1.90 16.70 -13.27
CA ASP A 102 -3.14 15.95 -13.02
C ASP A 102 -2.95 14.90 -11.91
N GLY A 103 -3.75 15.03 -10.85
CA GLY A 103 -3.62 14.19 -9.67
C GLY A 103 -4.16 12.78 -9.84
N GLU A 104 -5.19 12.61 -10.67
CA GLU A 104 -5.84 11.33 -10.92
C GLU A 104 -4.94 10.46 -11.80
N LEU A 105 -4.47 11.00 -12.93
CA LEU A 105 -3.56 10.32 -13.83
C LEU A 105 -2.25 9.96 -13.13
N ARG A 106 -1.70 10.87 -12.31
CA ARG A 106 -0.50 10.58 -11.52
C ARG A 106 -0.71 9.37 -10.60
N GLN A 107 -1.86 9.25 -9.93
CA GLN A 107 -2.16 8.08 -9.09
C GLN A 107 -2.33 6.80 -9.91
N GLN A 108 -2.94 6.90 -11.09
CA GLN A 108 -3.09 5.78 -12.01
C GLN A 108 -1.73 5.25 -12.46
N LEU A 109 -0.82 6.13 -12.91
CA LEU A 109 0.53 5.76 -13.31
C LEU A 109 1.34 5.17 -12.15
N LEU A 110 1.20 5.70 -10.92
CA LEU A 110 1.84 5.12 -9.74
C LEU A 110 1.35 3.71 -9.42
N THR A 111 0.06 3.42 -9.69
CA THR A 111 -0.52 2.08 -9.51
C THR A 111 0.06 1.11 -10.54
N MET A 112 0.08 1.51 -11.81
CA MET A 112 0.69 0.72 -12.88
C MET A 112 2.18 0.44 -12.62
N GLN A 113 2.91 1.44 -12.10
CA GLN A 113 4.31 1.30 -11.69
C GLN A 113 4.48 0.31 -10.54
N GLN A 114 3.55 0.26 -9.58
CA GLN A 114 3.62 -0.75 -8.52
C GLN A 114 3.47 -2.17 -9.06
N ILE A 115 2.55 -2.40 -10.02
CA ILE A 115 2.39 -3.71 -10.66
C ILE A 115 3.65 -4.06 -11.45
N ALA A 116 4.16 -3.12 -12.26
CA ALA A 116 5.39 -3.30 -13.02
C ALA A 116 6.59 -3.61 -12.11
N ALA A 117 6.71 -2.93 -10.96
CA ALA A 117 7.78 -3.19 -10.00
C ALA A 117 7.71 -4.61 -9.44
N ASN A 118 6.52 -5.08 -9.07
CA ASN A 118 6.34 -6.44 -8.57
C ASN A 118 6.77 -7.48 -9.62
N LEU A 119 6.38 -7.28 -10.89
CA LEU A 119 6.78 -8.15 -11.99
C LEU A 119 8.29 -8.09 -12.25
N LEU A 120 8.89 -6.90 -12.33
CA LEU A 120 10.34 -6.76 -12.55
C LEU A 120 11.15 -7.39 -11.41
N THR A 121 10.72 -7.25 -10.15
CA THR A 121 11.36 -7.94 -9.00
C THR A 121 11.26 -9.46 -9.12
N TYR A 122 10.17 -9.98 -9.68
CA TYR A 122 10.04 -11.42 -9.96
C TYR A 122 11.00 -11.86 -11.08
N LEU A 123 11.03 -11.11 -12.19
CA LEU A 123 11.90 -11.38 -13.34
C LEU A 123 13.40 -11.30 -13.01
N GLU A 124 13.80 -10.43 -12.09
CA GLU A 124 15.17 -10.34 -11.59
C GLU A 124 15.64 -11.67 -10.96
N LYS A 125 14.73 -12.37 -10.27
CA LYS A 125 14.99 -13.68 -9.63
C LYS A 125 14.81 -14.85 -10.60
N HIS A 126 14.06 -14.65 -11.68
CA HIS A 126 13.68 -15.66 -12.66
C HIS A 126 13.92 -15.15 -14.09
N PRO A 127 15.20 -14.99 -14.50
CA PRO A 127 15.55 -14.43 -15.80
C PRO A 127 14.96 -15.21 -16.99
N GLN A 128 14.75 -16.52 -16.85
CA GLN A 128 14.09 -17.36 -17.85
C GLN A 128 12.65 -16.92 -18.17
N SER A 129 11.95 -16.31 -17.19
CA SER A 129 10.57 -15.84 -17.36
C SER A 129 10.48 -14.51 -18.11
N ILE A 130 11.61 -13.86 -18.44
CA ILE A 130 11.64 -12.59 -19.19
C ILE A 130 11.08 -12.81 -20.60
N SER A 131 11.36 -13.95 -21.21
CA SER A 131 10.77 -14.33 -22.51
C SER A 131 9.25 -14.40 -22.44
N ALA A 132 8.70 -14.99 -21.37
CA ALA A 132 7.27 -15.00 -21.12
C ALA A 132 6.73 -13.58 -20.92
N ALA A 133 7.49 -12.66 -20.33
CA ALA A 133 7.06 -11.27 -20.09
C ALA A 133 7.18 -10.32 -21.30
N ARG A 134 7.67 -10.77 -22.47
CA ARG A 134 7.88 -9.89 -23.64
C ARG A 134 6.65 -9.08 -24.04
N ARG A 135 5.46 -9.68 -24.05
CA ARG A 135 4.22 -8.95 -24.38
C ARG A 135 3.96 -7.78 -23.44
N PHE A 136 4.23 -7.96 -22.14
CA PHE A 136 4.16 -6.89 -21.16
C PHE A 136 5.17 -5.78 -21.49
N ILE A 137 6.43 -6.15 -21.70
CA ILE A 137 7.55 -5.22 -21.91
C ILE A 137 7.41 -4.46 -23.24
N ASP A 138 7.13 -5.15 -24.33
CA ASP A 138 7.18 -4.62 -25.69
C ASP A 138 5.90 -3.92 -26.11
N THR A 139 4.76 -4.31 -25.52
CA THR A 139 3.46 -3.74 -25.90
C THR A 139 2.90 -2.87 -24.79
N TYR A 140 2.62 -3.42 -23.61
CA TYR A 140 1.85 -2.70 -22.60
C TYR A 140 2.65 -1.61 -21.91
N GLN A 141 3.87 -1.92 -21.46
CA GLN A 141 4.73 -0.98 -20.77
C GLN A 141 5.20 0.17 -21.67
N ASP A 142 5.58 -0.14 -22.92
CA ASP A 142 5.93 0.87 -23.91
C ASP A 142 4.75 1.79 -24.29
N ARG A 143 3.55 1.23 -24.53
CA ARG A 143 2.36 2.06 -24.81
C ARG A 143 2.03 2.96 -23.64
N ALA A 144 2.13 2.45 -22.40
CA ALA A 144 1.85 3.24 -21.22
C ALA A 144 2.83 4.41 -21.07
N ALA A 145 4.12 4.16 -21.31
CA ALA A 145 5.15 5.20 -21.31
C ALA A 145 4.85 6.28 -22.35
N SER A 146 4.58 5.87 -23.59
CA SER A 146 4.30 6.78 -24.70
C SER A 146 3.05 7.64 -24.45
N MET A 147 1.97 7.05 -23.94
CA MET A 147 0.74 7.78 -23.59
C MET A 147 0.94 8.76 -22.43
N ALA A 148 1.71 8.38 -21.41
CA ALA A 148 2.02 9.27 -20.29
C ALA A 148 2.86 10.48 -20.74
N GLU A 149 3.83 10.27 -21.63
CA GLU A 149 4.65 11.33 -22.23
C GLU A 149 3.82 12.25 -23.12
N GLU A 150 2.96 11.69 -23.96
CA GLU A 150 2.06 12.47 -24.84
C GLU A 150 1.09 13.34 -24.02
N TYR A 151 0.51 12.80 -22.95
CA TYR A 151 -0.29 13.58 -22.02
C TYR A 151 0.50 14.75 -21.43
N HIS A 152 1.73 14.49 -21.00
CA HIS A 152 2.59 15.51 -20.41
C HIS A 152 2.91 16.63 -21.41
N GLU A 153 3.22 16.29 -22.67
CA GLU A 153 3.47 17.28 -23.72
C GLU A 153 2.21 18.11 -24.01
N LEU A 154 1.03 17.48 -24.09
CA LEU A 154 -0.24 18.21 -24.20
C LEU A 154 -0.42 19.17 -23.03
N GLU A 155 -0.15 18.74 -21.79
CA GLU A 155 -0.25 19.57 -20.58
C GLU A 155 0.71 20.78 -20.61
N LYS A 156 1.92 20.57 -21.13
CA LYS A 156 2.98 21.59 -21.25
C LYS A 156 2.66 22.68 -22.25
N THR A 157 1.89 22.38 -23.31
CA THR A 157 1.42 23.42 -24.25
C THR A 157 0.57 24.50 -23.59
N GLY A 158 -0.08 24.19 -22.46
CA GLY A 158 -0.99 25.11 -21.77
C GLY A 158 -2.29 25.39 -22.54
N LEU A 159 -2.54 24.68 -23.64
CA LEU A 159 -3.77 24.83 -24.42
C LEU A 159 -4.95 24.19 -23.67
N ASP A 160 -6.05 24.93 -23.59
CA ASP A 160 -7.31 24.56 -22.96
C ASP A 160 -8.44 24.62 -24.00
N THR A 161 -8.28 23.86 -25.08
CA THR A 161 -9.31 23.70 -26.12
C THR A 161 -10.06 22.39 -25.91
N ASP A 162 -11.31 22.33 -26.36
CA ASP A 162 -12.15 21.13 -26.23
C ASP A 162 -11.46 19.88 -26.82
N GLN A 163 -10.81 20.01 -27.97
CA GLN A 163 -10.09 18.91 -28.63
C GLN A 163 -8.87 18.42 -27.84
N VAL A 164 -8.11 19.32 -27.20
CA VAL A 164 -6.96 18.95 -26.37
C VAL A 164 -7.43 18.26 -25.09
N ASN A 165 -8.52 18.75 -24.49
CA ASN A 165 -9.10 18.15 -23.29
C ASN A 165 -9.72 16.78 -23.57
N GLU A 166 -10.39 16.60 -24.72
CA GLU A 166 -10.91 15.31 -25.16
C GLU A 166 -9.79 14.28 -25.33
N THR A 167 -8.69 14.66 -25.99
CA THR A 167 -7.52 13.80 -26.16
C THR A 167 -6.89 13.43 -24.81
N ARG A 168 -6.74 14.40 -23.89
CA ARG A 168 -6.22 14.16 -22.54
C ARG A 168 -7.09 13.17 -21.76
N GLU A 169 -8.42 13.31 -21.80
CA GLU A 169 -9.32 12.38 -21.14
C GLU A 169 -9.29 10.98 -21.79
N HIS A 170 -9.24 10.89 -23.11
CA HIS A 170 -9.12 9.60 -23.79
C HIS A 170 -7.82 8.86 -23.43
N ILE A 171 -6.70 9.59 -23.28
CA ILE A 171 -5.44 9.01 -22.78
C ILE A 171 -5.62 8.49 -21.34
N LYS A 172 -6.26 9.26 -20.46
CA LYS A 172 -6.53 8.83 -19.07
C LYS A 172 -7.39 7.57 -19.03
N GLU A 173 -8.46 7.53 -19.80
CA GLU A 173 -9.36 6.36 -19.89
C GLU A 173 -8.60 5.13 -20.38
N THR A 174 -7.79 5.28 -21.43
CA THR A 174 -6.99 4.19 -21.99
C THR A 174 -5.99 3.66 -20.97
N LEU A 175 -5.22 4.54 -20.30
CA LEU A 175 -4.27 4.15 -19.26
C LEU A 175 -4.96 3.52 -18.05
N SER A 176 -6.19 3.93 -17.72
CA SER A 176 -6.97 3.31 -16.65
C SER A 176 -7.41 1.88 -16.97
N SER A 177 -7.54 1.54 -18.26
CA SER A 177 -7.86 0.18 -18.71
C SER A 177 -6.65 -0.77 -18.69
N PHE A 178 -5.43 -0.22 -18.62
CA PHE A 178 -4.21 -1.01 -18.67
C PHE A 178 -3.97 -1.81 -17.40
N ASP A 179 -4.54 -1.44 -16.25
CA ASP A 179 -4.36 -2.21 -15.01
C ASP A 179 -4.77 -3.67 -15.16
N GLU A 180 -5.92 -3.92 -15.80
CA GLU A 180 -6.38 -5.29 -16.05
C GLU A 180 -5.43 -6.05 -16.98
N ALA A 181 -4.84 -5.36 -17.96
CA ALA A 181 -3.86 -5.97 -18.85
C ALA A 181 -2.53 -6.26 -18.12
N TYR A 182 -2.08 -5.36 -17.26
CA TYR A 182 -0.87 -5.53 -16.45
C TYR A 182 -1.00 -6.71 -15.50
N GLU A 183 -2.14 -6.80 -14.79
CA GLU A 183 -2.44 -7.91 -13.88
C GLU A 183 -2.48 -9.25 -14.62
N LYS A 184 -3.22 -9.33 -15.73
CA LYS A 184 -3.32 -10.57 -16.53
C LYS A 184 -2.00 -11.03 -17.10
N GLU A 185 -1.18 -10.11 -17.61
CA GLU A 185 0.14 -10.48 -18.12
C GLU A 185 1.07 -10.93 -16.99
N PHE A 186 0.97 -10.33 -15.80
CA PHE A 186 1.73 -10.79 -14.64
C PHE A 186 1.30 -12.19 -14.20
N GLU A 187 -0.01 -12.46 -14.10
CA GLU A 187 -0.54 -13.80 -13.81
C GLU A 187 -0.05 -14.84 -14.81
N ARG A 188 -0.02 -14.50 -16.10
CA ARG A 188 0.49 -15.40 -17.14
C ARG A 188 1.97 -15.71 -16.96
N VAL A 189 2.79 -14.73 -16.58
CA VAL A 189 4.22 -14.92 -16.30
C VAL A 189 4.44 -15.78 -15.05
N LEU A 190 3.54 -15.68 -14.05
CA LEU A 190 3.56 -16.54 -12.86
C LEU A 190 3.04 -17.95 -13.16
N GLY A 191 2.16 -18.10 -14.15
CA GLY A 191 1.46 -19.34 -14.47
C GLY A 191 2.38 -20.55 -14.68
N GLU A 192 3.51 -20.37 -15.36
CA GLU A 192 4.47 -21.47 -15.56
C GLU A 192 5.00 -22.04 -14.23
N LYS A 193 5.29 -21.17 -13.26
CA LYS A 193 5.81 -21.59 -11.96
C LYS A 193 4.73 -22.04 -10.98
N LEU A 194 3.51 -21.49 -11.10
CA LEU A 194 2.37 -21.94 -10.32
C LEU A 194 1.99 -23.40 -10.66
N LEU A 195 2.14 -23.80 -11.93
CA LEU A 195 1.93 -25.20 -12.34
C LEU A 195 2.95 -26.16 -11.72
N ASP A 196 4.23 -25.78 -11.70
CA ASP A 196 5.28 -26.60 -11.07
C ASP A 196 5.05 -26.74 -9.56
N MET A 197 4.68 -25.65 -8.89
CA MET A 197 4.36 -25.67 -7.46
C MET A 197 3.12 -26.52 -7.14
N ASP A 198 2.08 -26.49 -7.99
CA ASP A 198 0.88 -27.33 -7.83
C ASP A 198 1.21 -28.82 -8.00
N ALA A 199 2.09 -29.15 -8.95
CA ALA A 199 2.60 -30.50 -9.13
C ALA A 199 3.44 -30.95 -7.91
N GLU A 200 4.34 -30.10 -7.41
CA GLU A 200 5.12 -30.38 -6.20
C GLU A 200 4.25 -30.54 -4.95
N LEU A 201 3.25 -29.67 -4.76
CA LEU A 201 2.29 -29.77 -3.67
C LEU A 201 1.43 -31.03 -3.78
N SER A 202 1.04 -31.42 -5.00
CA SER A 202 0.31 -32.67 -5.25
C SER A 202 1.15 -33.90 -4.92
N VAL A 203 2.44 -33.89 -5.25
CA VAL A 203 3.37 -34.96 -4.85
C VAL A 203 3.57 -34.96 -3.35
N LEU A 204 3.77 -33.80 -2.72
CA LEU A 204 3.90 -33.68 -1.27
C LEU A 204 2.64 -34.19 -0.56
N GLN A 205 1.45 -33.80 -1.02
CA GLN A 205 0.18 -34.27 -0.50
C GLN A 205 0.07 -35.80 -0.62
N LYS A 206 0.43 -36.39 -1.77
CA LYS A 206 0.46 -37.86 -1.93
C LYS A 206 1.44 -38.54 -0.99
N THR A 207 2.62 -37.95 -0.75
CA THR A 207 3.58 -38.49 0.23
C THR A 207 3.06 -38.38 1.66
N MET A 208 2.42 -37.27 2.02
CA MET A 208 1.79 -37.07 3.32
C MET A 208 0.62 -38.05 3.54
N GLU A 209 -0.20 -38.29 2.52
CA GLU A 209 -1.28 -39.30 2.55
C GLU A 209 -0.71 -40.72 2.71
N ALA A 210 0.38 -41.06 2.02
CA ALA A 210 1.07 -42.34 2.17
C ALA A 210 1.67 -42.54 3.58
N ASP A 211 2.11 -41.45 4.21
CA ASP A 211 2.61 -41.43 5.59
C ASP A 211 1.48 -41.34 6.65
N GLY A 212 0.20 -41.34 6.23
CA GLY A 212 -0.96 -41.28 7.11
C GLY A 212 -1.26 -39.91 7.71
N ILE A 213 -0.67 -38.84 7.16
CA ILE A 213 -0.86 -37.45 7.57
C ILE A 213 -1.97 -36.85 6.71
N HIS A 214 -3.20 -36.83 7.24
CA HIS A 214 -4.33 -36.20 6.56
C HIS A 214 -4.48 -34.73 6.95
N ASN A 215 -4.57 -33.85 5.95
CA ASN A 215 -4.97 -32.46 6.15
C ASN A 215 -6.44 -32.42 6.56
N ALA A 216 -6.71 -32.00 7.80
CA ALA A 216 -8.07 -31.82 8.32
C ALA A 216 -8.72 -30.55 7.74
N SER A 217 -9.04 -30.53 6.44
CA SER A 217 -10.06 -29.66 5.84
C SER A 217 -10.23 -29.96 4.34
N ALA A 218 -11.11 -30.89 3.99
CA ALA A 218 -12.11 -30.78 2.93
C ALA A 218 -12.89 -32.11 2.86
N GLY A 219 -14.21 -32.02 2.71
CA GLY A 219 -15.15 -33.11 2.94
C GLY A 219 -15.06 -34.30 1.99
N ASP A 220 -15.68 -35.37 2.46
CA ASP A 220 -15.84 -36.70 1.87
C ASP A 220 -15.99 -36.77 0.35
N GLY A 221 -15.21 -37.68 -0.24
CA GLY A 221 -15.43 -38.24 -1.57
C GLY A 221 -14.17 -38.88 -2.16
N GLN A 222 -14.02 -40.20 -2.00
CA GLN A 222 -12.97 -41.01 -2.63
C GLN A 222 -13.63 -42.03 -3.60
N PRO A 223 -12.90 -42.70 -4.52
CA PRO A 223 -12.13 -42.20 -5.66
C PRO A 223 -12.62 -42.85 -6.98
N GLU A 224 -12.45 -42.22 -8.15
CA GLU A 224 -12.28 -42.99 -9.39
C GLU A 224 -11.25 -42.35 -10.33
N ALA A 225 -10.24 -43.15 -10.67
CA ALA A 225 -9.22 -42.83 -11.63
C ALA A 225 -9.76 -42.98 -13.06
N LYS A 226 -9.73 -41.88 -13.83
CA LYS A 226 -9.55 -41.92 -15.29
C LYS A 226 -8.70 -40.73 -15.73
N GLU A 227 -7.55 -41.04 -16.32
CA GLU A 227 -6.86 -40.15 -17.23
C GLU A 227 -7.80 -39.81 -18.39
N ASP A 228 -8.24 -38.55 -18.45
CA ASP A 228 -8.53 -37.89 -19.70
C ASP A 228 -8.39 -36.37 -19.47
N GLY A 229 -7.88 -35.66 -20.47
CA GLY A 229 -7.56 -34.24 -20.46
C GLY A 229 -8.80 -33.34 -20.38
N SER A 230 -9.61 -33.51 -19.33
CA SER A 230 -10.92 -32.88 -19.17
C SER A 230 -11.01 -31.95 -17.94
N LEU A 231 -10.02 -31.93 -17.06
CA LEU A 231 -10.07 -31.11 -15.83
C LEU A 231 -9.94 -29.61 -16.11
N VAL A 232 -9.11 -29.23 -17.11
CA VAL A 232 -9.00 -27.84 -17.58
C VAL A 232 -10.30 -27.39 -18.25
N LYS A 233 -10.99 -28.30 -18.96
CA LYS A 233 -12.26 -27.99 -19.65
C LYS A 233 -13.43 -27.83 -18.68
N GLY A 234 -13.48 -28.61 -17.59
CA GLY A 234 -14.52 -28.50 -16.56
C GLY A 234 -14.42 -27.21 -15.71
N ILE A 235 -13.21 -26.72 -15.47
CA ILE A 235 -12.98 -25.44 -14.77
C ILE A 235 -13.39 -24.25 -15.67
N ILE A 236 -13.19 -24.37 -16.99
CA ILE A 236 -13.61 -23.36 -17.97
C ILE A 236 -15.13 -23.38 -18.22
N ASP A 237 -15.76 -24.56 -18.27
CA ASP A 237 -17.20 -24.71 -18.52
C ASP A 237 -18.08 -24.35 -17.29
N GLY A 238 -17.49 -24.30 -16.08
CA GLY A 238 -18.13 -23.80 -14.86
C GLY A 238 -18.27 -22.28 -14.80
N LEU A 239 -17.53 -21.54 -15.63
CA LEU A 239 -17.70 -20.11 -15.85
C LEU A 239 -18.74 -19.87 -16.94
N LYS A 240 -20.01 -20.13 -16.62
CA LYS A 240 -21.12 -19.64 -17.44
C LYS A 240 -21.10 -18.11 -17.36
N PRO A 241 -20.86 -17.34 -18.45
CA PRO A 241 -21.17 -15.93 -18.43
C PRO A 241 -22.69 -15.83 -18.23
N MET A 242 -23.08 -15.29 -17.07
CA MET A 242 -24.46 -14.93 -16.83
C MET A 242 -24.86 -13.98 -17.96
N SER A 243 -25.75 -14.44 -18.82
CA SER A 243 -26.35 -13.65 -19.90
C SER A 243 -26.91 -12.35 -19.30
N CYS A 244 -26.25 -11.23 -19.57
CA CYS A 244 -26.94 -9.95 -19.56
C CYS A 244 -27.70 -9.87 -20.88
N ARG A 245 -29.00 -10.18 -20.75
CA ARG A 245 -30.03 -9.95 -21.76
C ARG A 245 -29.88 -8.56 -22.38
N HIS A 246 -29.88 -8.53 -23.70
CA HIS A 246 -29.93 -7.33 -24.50
C HIS A 246 -31.36 -6.76 -24.39
N ASP A 247 -31.57 -5.86 -23.44
CA ASP A 247 -32.77 -5.01 -23.42
C ASP A 247 -32.33 -3.58 -23.79
N HIS A 248 -32.83 -3.11 -24.93
CA HIS A 248 -32.74 -1.71 -25.33
C HIS A 248 -33.46 -0.85 -24.29
N ALA A 249 -32.72 -0.05 -23.53
CA ALA A 249 -33.25 1.00 -22.67
C ALA A 249 -32.54 2.32 -23.00
N PRO A 250 -33.26 3.46 -22.96
CA PRO A 250 -32.90 4.64 -23.73
C PRO A 250 -31.64 5.33 -23.17
N VAL A 251 -30.81 5.81 -24.10
CA VAL A 251 -29.72 6.73 -23.80
C VAL A 251 -30.32 8.02 -23.26
N ASN A 252 -30.14 8.25 -21.96
CA ASN A 252 -30.43 9.55 -21.37
C ASN A 252 -29.24 10.49 -21.57
N ARG A 253 -29.54 11.61 -22.21
CA ARG A 253 -28.72 12.77 -22.51
C ARG A 253 -28.38 13.56 -21.24
N ALA A 254 -27.55 13.01 -20.37
CA ALA A 254 -26.73 13.76 -19.40
C ALA A 254 -25.95 12.81 -18.47
N GLY A 255 -24.62 12.85 -18.57
CA GLY A 255 -23.75 12.91 -17.41
C GLY A 255 -23.49 11.63 -16.59
N ARG A 256 -22.28 11.10 -16.79
CA ARG A 256 -21.38 10.57 -15.75
C ARG A 256 -21.77 9.23 -15.07
N LYS A 257 -21.06 8.16 -15.44
CA LYS A 257 -20.81 7.00 -14.57
C LYS A 257 -19.41 6.40 -14.77
N HIS A 258 -18.47 6.81 -13.92
CA HIS A 258 -17.48 5.93 -13.29
C HIS A 258 -17.46 6.29 -11.80
N PRO A 259 -17.45 5.33 -10.86
CA PRO A 259 -16.26 4.48 -10.67
C PRO A 259 -16.59 3.00 -10.38
N ARG A 260 -16.08 2.09 -11.21
CA ARG A 260 -16.02 0.65 -10.92
C ARG A 260 -14.72 0.21 -10.22
N ARG A 261 -14.11 1.10 -9.42
CA ARG A 261 -12.89 0.82 -8.62
C ARG A 261 -13.14 0.95 -7.11
N ARG A 262 -14.15 0.24 -6.62
CA ARG A 262 -14.36 0.04 -5.16
C ARG A 262 -14.79 -1.38 -4.79
N ALA A 263 -14.83 -2.32 -5.73
CA ALA A 263 -15.26 -3.68 -5.42
C ALA A 263 -14.10 -4.58 -4.95
N PHE A 264 -12.87 -4.36 -5.43
CA PHE A 264 -11.74 -5.25 -5.09
C PHE A 264 -10.86 -4.79 -3.91
N ARG A 265 -11.15 -3.62 -3.31
CA ARG A 265 -10.60 -3.22 -1.99
C ARG A 265 -11.64 -3.25 -0.86
N VAL A 266 -12.87 -3.71 -1.16
CA VAL A 266 -13.95 -3.87 -0.17
C VAL A 266 -14.22 -5.35 0.13
N ALA A 267 -13.61 -6.27 -0.63
CA ALA A 267 -13.71 -7.71 -0.37
C ALA A 267 -12.92 -8.17 0.87
N GLU A 268 -12.11 -7.30 1.49
CA GLU A 268 -11.37 -7.58 2.74
C GLU A 268 -11.69 -6.58 3.86
N GLU A 269 -12.94 -6.12 3.93
CA GLU A 269 -13.53 -5.61 5.17
C GLU A 269 -14.95 -6.16 5.27
N LEU A 270 -15.09 -7.46 5.54
CA LEU A 270 -16.23 -7.87 6.36
C LEU A 270 -16.00 -7.18 7.70
N PRO A 271 -16.80 -6.16 8.11
CA PRO A 271 -16.64 -5.60 9.43
C PRO A 271 -16.76 -6.78 10.39
N ALA A 272 -15.74 -7.02 11.21
CA ALA A 272 -15.81 -8.05 12.23
C ALA A 272 -16.94 -7.63 13.18
N VAL A 273 -18.16 -8.08 12.87
CA VAL A 273 -19.34 -7.74 13.65
C VAL A 273 -19.10 -8.34 15.02
N MET A 274 -19.04 -7.46 16.01
CA MET A 274 -18.89 -7.81 17.41
C MET A 274 -19.90 -8.88 17.82
N PRO A 275 -19.45 -10.05 18.34
CA PRO A 275 -20.35 -11.02 18.94
C PRO A 275 -21.18 -10.35 20.04
N GLN A 276 -22.50 -10.61 20.06
CA GLN A 276 -23.42 -9.96 21.00
C GLN A 276 -23.04 -10.19 22.47
N GLU A 277 -22.45 -11.35 22.78
CA GLU A 277 -22.03 -11.76 24.13
C GLU A 277 -20.90 -10.91 24.70
N LEU A 278 -20.00 -10.38 23.86
CA LEU A 278 -18.83 -9.60 24.28
C LEU A 278 -19.12 -8.10 24.43
N ARG A 279 -20.33 -7.64 24.04
CA ARG A 279 -20.67 -6.22 24.01
C ARG A 279 -20.49 -5.52 25.36
N SER A 280 -20.87 -6.17 26.45
CA SER A 280 -20.75 -5.59 27.81
C SER A 280 -19.30 -5.45 28.26
N ASP A 281 -18.43 -6.39 27.90
CA ASP A 281 -17.04 -6.38 28.35
C ASP A 281 -16.21 -5.39 27.53
N VAL A 282 -16.47 -5.30 26.23
CA VAL A 282 -15.91 -4.26 25.38
C VAL A 282 -16.35 -2.86 25.83
N LEU A 283 -17.60 -2.70 26.29
CA LEU A 283 -18.09 -1.43 26.82
C LEU A 283 -17.36 -1.04 28.10
N LYS A 284 -17.17 -1.98 29.04
CA LYS A 284 -16.38 -1.74 30.26
C LYS A 284 -14.96 -1.32 29.92
N GLU A 285 -14.28 -2.06 29.03
CA GLU A 285 -12.91 -1.76 28.63
C GLU A 285 -12.79 -0.37 27.96
N LYS A 286 -13.74 -0.03 27.09
CA LYS A 286 -13.84 1.29 26.46
C LYS A 286 -13.98 2.40 27.50
N LEU A 287 -14.83 2.21 28.50
CA LEU A 287 -15.03 3.19 29.57
C LEU A 287 -13.78 3.34 30.44
N ILE A 288 -13.12 2.24 30.81
CA ILE A 288 -11.88 2.25 31.60
C ILE A 288 -10.78 2.99 30.84
N MET A 289 -10.58 2.66 29.56
CA MET A 289 -9.59 3.32 28.70
C MET A 289 -9.84 4.82 28.55
N SER A 290 -11.11 5.20 28.37
CA SER A 290 -11.52 6.60 28.22
C SER A 290 -11.27 7.38 29.52
N ALA A 291 -11.70 6.84 30.67
CA ALA A 291 -11.51 7.45 31.97
C ALA A 291 -10.02 7.58 32.32
N LEU A 292 -9.24 6.52 32.06
CA LEU A 292 -7.82 6.51 32.34
C LEU A 292 -7.04 7.49 31.44
N ALA A 293 -7.50 7.73 30.21
CA ALA A 293 -6.89 8.73 29.33
C ALA A 293 -7.20 10.16 29.78
N ILE A 294 -8.43 10.43 30.25
CA ILE A 294 -8.84 11.77 30.72
C ILE A 294 -8.16 12.11 32.05
N PHE A 295 -8.20 11.22 33.04
CA PHE A 295 -7.69 11.49 34.39
C PHE A 295 -6.23 11.09 34.58
N GLY A 296 -5.76 10.05 33.89
CA GLY A 296 -4.40 9.52 33.99
C GLY A 296 -3.52 9.81 32.76
N GLY A 297 -3.99 10.64 31.83
CA GLY A 297 -3.28 10.94 30.58
C GLY A 297 -1.94 11.65 30.78
N ALA A 298 -1.85 12.53 31.79
CA ALA A 298 -0.62 13.28 32.07
C ALA A 298 0.57 12.36 32.42
N ILE A 299 0.32 11.23 33.07
CA ILE A 299 1.33 10.22 33.42
C ILE A 299 1.39 9.06 32.41
N GLY A 300 0.48 9.03 31.42
CA GLY A 300 0.42 7.99 30.40
C GLY A 300 -0.22 6.67 30.85
N ALA A 301 -1.02 6.67 31.92
CA ALA A 301 -1.60 5.46 32.50
C ALA A 301 -2.41 4.63 31.48
N HIS A 302 -3.13 5.29 30.58
CA HIS A 302 -3.92 4.62 29.53
C HIS A 302 -3.07 3.89 28.49
N LYS A 303 -1.85 4.36 28.23
CA LYS A 303 -0.91 3.65 27.33
C LYS A 303 -0.36 2.38 27.96
N PHE A 304 -0.13 2.38 29.28
CA PHE A 304 0.25 1.17 30.02
C PHE A 304 -0.90 0.16 30.05
N TYR A 305 -2.13 0.62 30.25
CA TYR A 305 -3.31 -0.24 30.22
C TYR A 305 -3.53 -0.94 28.87
N GLN A 306 -3.14 -0.26 27.77
CA GLN A 306 -3.13 -0.81 26.41
C GLN A 306 -1.97 -1.77 26.12
N GLY A 307 -1.13 -2.13 27.10
CA GLY A 307 0.06 -2.97 26.86
C GLY A 307 1.18 -2.26 26.07
N LYS A 308 1.03 -0.96 25.79
CA LYS A 308 2.00 -0.15 25.03
C LYS A 308 3.02 0.50 25.97
N THR A 309 3.78 -0.33 26.68
CA THR A 309 4.72 0.09 27.74
C THR A 309 5.74 1.13 27.27
N LYS A 310 6.27 1.01 26.05
CA LYS A 310 7.22 1.98 25.48
C LYS A 310 6.60 3.38 25.36
N TRP A 311 5.33 3.47 24.96
CA TRP A 311 4.60 4.73 24.85
C TRP A 311 4.21 5.29 26.22
N GLY A 312 3.88 4.42 27.18
CA GLY A 312 3.63 4.83 28.57
C GLY A 312 4.87 5.46 29.21
N ILE A 313 6.05 4.85 29.06
CA ILE A 313 7.32 5.40 29.57
C ILE A 313 7.60 6.77 28.95
N LEU A 314 7.35 6.93 27.64
CA LEU A 314 7.50 8.22 26.98
C LEU A 314 6.60 9.29 27.60
N TYR A 315 5.32 8.98 27.83
CA TYR A 315 4.39 9.92 28.48
C TYR A 315 4.85 10.27 29.90
N LEU A 316 5.37 9.30 30.65
CA LEU A 316 5.89 9.50 32.00
C LEU A 316 7.19 10.33 32.01
N LEU A 317 8.03 10.25 30.99
CA LEU A 317 9.23 11.11 30.86
C LEU A 317 8.85 12.56 30.52
N PHE A 318 7.80 12.75 29.73
CA PHE A 318 7.34 14.05 29.26
C PHE A 318 6.19 14.65 30.07
N TRP A 319 5.82 14.05 31.20
CA TRP A 319 4.67 14.49 32.01
C TRP A 319 4.78 15.96 32.47
N TRP A 320 6.01 16.43 32.73
CA TRP A 320 6.31 17.81 33.12
C TRP A 320 6.06 18.85 32.03
N THR A 321 5.91 18.43 30.77
CA THR A 321 5.62 19.35 29.65
C THR A 321 4.13 19.71 29.54
N ALA A 322 3.26 19.08 30.34
CA ALA A 322 1.79 19.13 30.24
C ALA A 322 1.19 18.67 28.89
N ILE A 323 2.01 18.47 27.84
CA ILE A 323 1.61 17.97 26.53
C ILE A 323 0.93 16.59 26.63
N PRO A 324 1.47 15.59 27.38
CA PRO A 324 0.80 14.29 27.55
C PRO A 324 -0.61 14.41 28.16
N GLY A 325 -0.85 15.41 29.02
CA GLY A 325 -2.15 15.66 29.62
C GLY A 325 -3.20 16.07 28.58
N ILE A 326 -2.88 17.06 27.74
CA ILE A 326 -3.77 17.53 26.67
C ILE A 326 -4.03 16.41 25.65
N VAL A 327 -2.97 15.69 25.25
CA VAL A 327 -3.08 14.56 24.31
C VAL A 327 -3.94 13.44 24.93
N GLY A 328 -3.79 13.16 26.22
CA GLY A 328 -4.59 12.18 26.95
C GLY A 328 -6.08 12.52 26.96
N ILE A 329 -6.45 13.78 27.18
CA ILE A 329 -7.85 14.24 27.13
C ILE A 329 -8.42 14.05 25.71
N CYS A 330 -7.70 14.47 24.67
CA CYS A 330 -8.12 14.29 23.28
C CYS A 330 -8.31 12.81 22.92
N GLU A 331 -7.39 11.94 23.36
CA GLU A 331 -7.51 10.50 23.15
C GLU A 331 -8.68 9.91 23.93
N GLY A 332 -8.92 10.36 25.17
CA GLY A 332 -10.03 9.91 26.00
C GLY A 332 -11.40 10.26 25.41
N VAL A 333 -11.56 11.48 24.92
CA VAL A 333 -12.76 11.91 24.18
C VAL A 333 -12.94 11.07 22.92
N ARG A 334 -11.86 10.84 22.16
CA ARG A 334 -11.90 9.99 20.97
C ARG A 334 -12.33 8.56 21.29
N TYR A 335 -11.83 7.95 22.37
CA TYR A 335 -12.27 6.63 22.81
C TYR A 335 -13.75 6.63 23.17
N LEU A 336 -14.23 7.64 23.89
CA LEU A 336 -15.63 7.73 24.32
C LEU A 336 -16.60 7.76 23.13
N PHE A 337 -16.29 8.56 22.10
CA PHE A 337 -17.12 8.72 20.90
C PHE A 337 -16.85 7.70 19.79
N MET A 338 -15.90 6.77 19.98
CA MET A 338 -15.62 5.71 19.01
C MET A 338 -16.76 4.68 18.94
N PRO A 339 -17.25 4.27 17.75
CA PRO A 339 -18.22 3.19 17.63
C PRO A 339 -17.71 1.88 18.25
N MET A 340 -18.61 1.07 18.83
CA MET A 340 -18.24 -0.15 19.55
C MET A 340 -17.49 -1.16 18.67
N ASP A 341 -17.92 -1.32 17.42
CA ASP A 341 -17.29 -2.26 16.47
C ASP A 341 -15.86 -1.83 16.14
N HIS A 342 -15.63 -0.52 15.98
CA HIS A 342 -14.30 0.04 15.72
C HIS A 342 -13.40 -0.05 16.96
N PHE A 343 -13.94 0.13 18.16
CA PHE A 343 -13.16 -0.02 19.38
C PHE A 343 -12.73 -1.48 19.58
N TYR A 344 -13.62 -2.42 19.27
CA TYR A 344 -13.36 -3.84 19.37
C TYR A 344 -12.24 -4.31 18.46
N THR A 345 -12.29 -3.96 17.18
CA THR A 345 -11.27 -4.37 16.22
C THR A 345 -9.90 -3.83 16.59
N GLU A 346 -9.83 -2.54 16.95
CA GLU A 346 -8.56 -1.82 17.14
C GLU A 346 -7.92 -2.06 18.53
N TYR A 347 -8.72 -2.11 19.60
CA TYR A 347 -8.20 -2.10 20.97
C TYR A 347 -8.51 -3.34 21.79
N TYR A 348 -9.57 -4.08 21.46
CA TYR A 348 -9.97 -5.27 22.21
C TYR A 348 -9.38 -6.53 21.56
N ARG A 349 -9.62 -6.75 20.26
CA ARG A 349 -9.10 -7.90 19.49
C ARG A 349 -7.60 -7.80 19.23
N GLY A 350 -7.12 -6.62 18.83
CA GLY A 350 -5.70 -6.39 18.49
C GLY A 350 -4.73 -6.54 19.68
N ASN A 351 -5.24 -6.45 20.91
CA ASN A 351 -4.43 -6.57 22.13
C ASN A 351 -4.39 -8.01 22.69
N GLY A 352 -4.98 -9.00 22.00
CA GLY A 352 -4.87 -10.42 22.34
C GLY A 352 -5.30 -10.75 23.78
N ARG A 353 -6.44 -10.22 24.21
CA ARG A 353 -7.11 -10.62 25.47
C ARG A 353 -8.25 -11.58 25.19
#